data_AF-A0A0F9C0V3-F1
#
_entry.id   AF-A0A0F9C0V3-F1
#
_cell.length_a   1.000
_cell.length_b   1.000
_cell.length_c   1.000
_cell.angle_alpha   90.00
_cell.angle_beta   90.00
_cell.angle_gamma   90.00
#
_symmetry.space_group_name_H-M   'P 1'
#
loop_
_entity.id
_entity.type
_entity.pdbx_description
1 polymer ?
#
loop_
_entity_poly.entity_id
_entity_poly.type
_entity_poly.pdbx_seq_one_letter_code
_entity_poly.pdbx_strand_id
1 'polypeptide(L)'
;MKVFTTGQVAKICKVAPRTVSKWFDSGRLKGYRIPGSQDRRIPREYLIKFLKEHGMPLGDLEDEAMAKVLIVAQDQVLIENLKRELPVERSFKAAVAASGFDAGIQAESFHPDCIIVDFSIGRTEALQICQNLRRNSEFA
;
A
#
# COMPACT_ATOMS: atom_id res chain seq x y z
N MET A 1 -3.19 -13.28 5.20
CA MET A 1 -4.59 -12.88 4.98
C MET A 1 -5.00 -11.91 6.08
N LYS A 2 -5.18 -10.61 5.77
CA LYS A 2 -5.50 -9.58 6.77
C LYS A 2 -7.01 -9.55 7.05
N VAL A 3 -7.38 -9.48 8.32
CA VAL A 3 -8.76 -9.52 8.78
C VAL A 3 -9.01 -8.34 9.70
N PHE A 4 -10.16 -7.69 9.55
CA PHE A 4 -10.53 -6.49 10.29
C PHE A 4 -11.65 -6.77 11.29
N THR A 5 -11.62 -6.08 12.42
CA THR A 5 -12.73 -5.99 13.37
C THR A 5 -13.70 -4.89 12.94
N THR A 6 -14.93 -4.91 13.47
CA THR A 6 -15.91 -3.84 13.22
C THR A 6 -15.39 -2.46 13.62
N GLY A 7 -14.63 -2.37 14.72
CA GLY A 7 -14.01 -1.12 15.16
C GLY A 7 -12.96 -0.60 14.19
N GLN A 8 -12.14 -1.47 13.59
CA GLN A 8 -11.16 -1.07 12.58
C GLN A 8 -11.85 -0.60 11.29
N VAL A 9 -12.85 -1.34 10.82
CA VAL A 9 -13.65 -0.94 9.64
C VAL A 9 -14.34 0.41 9.88
N ALA A 10 -14.85 0.63 11.08
CA ALA A 10 -15.51 1.88 11.46
C ALA A 10 -14.56 3.08 11.37
N LYS A 11 -13.30 2.91 11.82
CA LYS A 11 -12.25 3.94 11.67
C LYS A 11 -11.96 4.25 10.20
N ILE A 12 -11.77 3.21 9.37
CA ILE A 12 -11.48 3.36 7.94
C ILE A 12 -12.61 4.10 7.22
N CYS A 13 -13.86 3.69 7.47
CA CYS A 13 -15.03 4.27 6.81
C CYS A 13 -15.49 5.59 7.46
N LYS A 14 -14.84 6.03 8.56
CA LYS A 14 -15.23 7.19 9.37
C LYS A 14 -16.69 7.16 9.82
N VAL A 15 -17.18 5.98 10.24
CA VAL A 15 -18.53 5.78 10.76
C VAL A 15 -18.52 5.22 12.18
N ALA A 16 -19.67 5.23 12.85
CA ALA A 16 -19.80 4.57 14.15
C ALA A 16 -19.69 3.03 14.03
N PRO A 17 -19.05 2.31 14.98
CA PRO A 17 -18.96 0.85 14.97
C PRO A 17 -20.31 0.13 14.85
N ARG A 18 -21.37 0.72 15.42
CA ARG A 18 -22.73 0.19 15.32
C ARG A 18 -23.25 0.15 13.88
N THR A 19 -22.85 1.11 13.04
CA THR A 19 -23.20 1.15 11.62
C THR A 19 -22.56 -0.04 10.88
N VAL A 20 -21.30 -0.32 11.16
CA VAL A 20 -20.60 -1.49 10.60
C VAL A 20 -21.23 -2.80 11.05
N SER A 21 -21.58 -2.92 12.34
CA SER A 21 -22.30 -4.11 12.84
C SER A 21 -23.63 -4.32 12.13
N LYS A 22 -24.39 -3.25 11.87
CA LYS A 22 -25.63 -3.33 11.08
C LYS A 22 -25.38 -3.79 9.64
N TRP A 23 -24.35 -3.28 8.97
CA TRP A 23 -24.00 -3.74 7.62
C TRP A 23 -23.62 -5.22 7.59
N PHE A 24 -22.88 -5.69 8.60
CA PHE A 24 -22.51 -7.10 8.72
C PHE A 24 -23.72 -7.98 9.00
N ASP A 25 -24.53 -7.62 10.01
CA ASP A 25 -25.66 -8.45 10.45
C ASP A 25 -26.79 -8.50 9.42
N SER A 26 -26.91 -7.47 8.58
CA SER A 26 -27.82 -7.45 7.41
C SER A 26 -27.27 -8.19 6.18
N GLY A 27 -26.03 -8.71 6.24
CA GLY A 27 -25.39 -9.39 5.12
C GLY A 27 -24.85 -8.47 4.03
N ARG A 28 -25.01 -7.14 4.16
CA ARG A 28 -24.46 -6.16 3.21
C ARG A 28 -22.94 -6.17 3.19
N LEU A 29 -22.31 -6.33 4.36
CA LEU A 29 -20.86 -6.49 4.51
C LEU A 29 -20.54 -7.94 4.87
N LYS A 30 -19.90 -8.67 3.94
CA LYS A 30 -19.57 -10.08 4.14
C LYS A 30 -18.43 -10.28 5.15
N GLY A 31 -18.51 -11.36 5.91
CA GLY A 31 -17.46 -11.85 6.80
C GLY A 31 -17.95 -13.02 7.63
N TYR A 32 -17.27 -13.32 8.74
CA TYR A 32 -17.60 -14.46 9.60
C TYR A 32 -17.58 -14.06 11.08
N ARG A 33 -18.23 -14.87 11.91
CA ARG A 33 -18.15 -14.76 13.38
C ARG A 33 -17.18 -15.80 13.90
N ILE A 34 -16.48 -15.47 14.98
CA ILE A 34 -15.61 -16.44 15.67
C ILE A 34 -16.52 -17.45 16.40
N PRO A 35 -16.32 -18.78 16.21
CA PRO A 35 -17.06 -19.77 16.97
C PRO A 35 -16.95 -19.53 18.49
N GLY A 36 -18.09 -19.51 19.19
CA GLY A 36 -18.11 -19.24 20.64
C GLY A 36 -18.01 -17.76 21.05
N SER A 37 -17.93 -16.82 20.11
CA SER A 37 -17.96 -15.38 20.38
C SER A 37 -18.94 -14.63 19.47
N GLN A 38 -19.40 -13.46 19.92
CA GLN A 38 -20.17 -12.52 19.11
C GLN A 38 -19.26 -11.64 18.22
N ASP A 39 -17.95 -11.86 18.29
CA ASP A 39 -16.94 -11.16 17.53
C ASP A 39 -17.07 -11.40 16.03
N ARG A 40 -17.17 -10.29 15.30
CA ARG A 40 -17.22 -10.27 13.84
C ARG A 40 -15.82 -10.06 13.29
N ARG A 41 -15.54 -10.72 12.17
CA ARG A 41 -14.30 -10.64 11.42
C ARG A 41 -14.61 -10.41 9.95
N ILE A 42 -14.05 -9.35 9.39
CA ILE A 42 -14.26 -8.91 8.02
C ILE A 42 -12.96 -9.10 7.24
N PRO A 43 -12.88 -10.10 6.34
CA PRO A 43 -11.75 -10.25 5.43
C PRO A 43 -11.55 -9.01 4.56
N ARG A 44 -10.28 -8.66 4.28
CA ARG A 44 -9.91 -7.51 3.46
C ARG A 44 -10.64 -7.46 2.11
N GLU A 45 -10.67 -8.57 1.39
CA GLU A 45 -11.25 -8.66 0.05
C GLU A 45 -12.74 -8.27 0.04
N TYR A 46 -13.48 -8.73 1.05
CA TYR A 46 -14.90 -8.39 1.21
C TYR A 46 -15.11 -6.92 1.58
N LEU A 47 -14.21 -6.35 2.38
CA LEU A 47 -14.25 -4.92 2.71
C LEU A 47 -13.98 -4.05 1.48
N ILE A 48 -12.93 -4.35 0.70
CA ILE A 48 -12.60 -3.62 -0.53
C ILE A 48 -13.77 -3.68 -1.52
N LYS A 49 -14.35 -4.88 -1.72
CA LYS A 49 -15.50 -5.07 -2.60
C LYS A 49 -16.70 -4.23 -2.15
N PHE A 50 -17.02 -4.27 -0.85
CA PHE A 50 -18.11 -3.49 -0.27
C PHE A 50 -17.93 -1.98 -0.46
N LEU A 51 -16.71 -1.47 -0.22
CA LEU A 51 -16.38 -0.05 -0.37
C LEU A 51 -16.52 0.40 -1.83
N LYS A 52 -15.98 -0.38 -2.78
CA LYS A 52 -16.10 -0.10 -4.21
C LYS A 52 -17.55 -0.11 -4.69
N GLU A 53 -18.33 -1.12 -4.29
CA GLU A 53 -19.75 -1.25 -4.67
C GLU A 53 -20.61 -0.07 -4.17
N HIS A 54 -20.25 0.54 -3.05
CA HIS A 54 -20.97 1.66 -2.45
C HIS A 54 -20.32 3.03 -2.69
N GLY A 55 -19.28 3.10 -3.52
CA GLY A 55 -18.58 4.35 -3.83
C GLY A 55 -17.90 5.01 -2.62
N MET A 56 -17.53 4.23 -1.61
CA MET A 56 -16.85 4.73 -0.42
C MET A 56 -15.33 4.77 -0.61
N PRO A 57 -14.62 5.76 -0.06
CA PRO A 57 -13.18 5.86 -0.15
C PRO A 57 -12.51 4.66 0.54
N LEU A 58 -11.50 4.08 -0.11
CA LEU A 58 -10.73 2.95 0.43
C LEU A 58 -9.83 3.37 1.60
N GLY A 59 -9.43 4.65 1.66
CA GLY A 59 -8.54 5.18 2.69
C GLY A 59 -7.22 4.42 2.71
N ASP A 60 -6.70 4.14 3.90
CA ASP A 60 -5.42 3.41 4.11
C ASP A 60 -5.43 1.98 3.54
N LEU A 61 -6.59 1.42 3.18
CA LEU A 61 -6.67 0.09 2.54
C LEU A 61 -6.15 0.10 1.10
N GLU A 62 -6.11 1.27 0.45
CA GLU A 62 -5.64 1.44 -0.93
C GLU A 62 -4.11 1.43 -0.98
N ASP A 63 -3.44 2.14 -0.08
CA ASP A 63 -1.98 2.17 0.00
C ASP A 63 -1.37 0.80 0.37
N GLU A 64 -2.09 -0.06 1.09
CA GLU A 64 -1.66 -1.44 1.37
C GLU A 64 -1.98 -2.42 0.21
N ALA A 65 -2.76 -2.00 -0.80
CA ALA A 65 -3.18 -2.86 -1.92
C ALA A 65 -2.26 -2.70 -3.11
N MET A 66 -1.52 -1.58 -3.13
CA MET A 66 -0.68 -1.21 -4.23
C MET A 66 0.78 -1.45 -3.87
N ALA A 67 1.47 -2.23 -4.69
CA ALA A 67 2.91 -2.38 -4.53
C ALA A 67 3.56 -1.03 -4.86
N LYS A 68 4.32 -0.50 -3.90
CA LYS A 68 4.96 0.79 -3.97
C LYS A 68 6.38 0.62 -4.49
N VAL A 69 6.67 1.24 -5.64
CA VAL A 69 7.98 1.18 -6.28
C VAL A 69 8.60 2.57 -6.26
N LEU A 70 9.78 2.71 -5.68
CA LEU A 70 10.58 3.92 -5.77
C LEU A 70 11.63 3.75 -6.87
N ILE A 71 11.63 4.65 -7.85
CA ILE A 71 12.59 4.66 -8.96
C ILE A 71 13.59 5.79 -8.71
N VAL A 72 14.88 5.46 -8.61
CA VAL A 72 15.96 6.43 -8.48
C VAL A 72 16.68 6.55 -9.81
N ALA A 73 16.38 7.59 -10.57
CA ALA A 73 16.91 7.82 -11.91
C ALA A 73 16.77 9.29 -12.31
N GLN A 74 17.58 9.73 -13.28
CA GLN A 74 17.49 11.07 -13.87
C GLN A 74 16.96 11.06 -15.32
N ASP A 75 17.04 9.90 -16.00
CA ASP A 75 16.56 9.75 -17.37
C ASP A 75 15.03 9.60 -17.40
N GLN A 76 14.34 10.62 -17.94
CA GLN A 76 12.89 10.64 -18.05
C GLN A 76 12.34 9.53 -18.96
N VAL A 77 13.07 9.16 -20.02
CA VAL A 77 12.66 8.10 -20.94
C VAL A 77 12.70 6.76 -20.21
N LEU A 78 13.77 6.50 -19.45
CA LEU A 78 13.86 5.30 -18.61
C LEU A 78 12.73 5.24 -17.57
N ILE A 79 12.47 6.35 -16.88
CA ILE A 79 11.42 6.45 -15.86
C ILE A 79 10.04 6.12 -16.47
N GLU A 80 9.70 6.71 -17.60
CA GLU A 80 8.39 6.48 -18.24
C GLU A 80 8.28 5.05 -18.80
N ASN A 81 9.36 4.48 -19.33
CA ASN A 81 9.38 3.08 -19.75
C ASN A 81 9.18 2.14 -18.56
N LEU A 82 9.89 2.34 -17.44
CA LEU A 82 9.72 1.54 -16.23
C LEU A 82 8.29 1.58 -15.71
N LYS A 83 7.66 2.76 -15.69
CA LYS A 83 6.25 2.89 -15.27
C LYS A 83 5.29 2.12 -16.18
N ARG A 84 5.56 2.10 -17.50
CA ARG A 84 4.74 1.37 -18.48
C ARG A 84 4.86 -0.14 -18.36
N GLU A 85 6.05 -0.64 -18.02
CA GLU A 85 6.30 -2.07 -17.84
C GLU A 85 5.75 -2.65 -16.53
N LEU A 86 5.28 -1.79 -15.61
CA LEU A 86 4.61 -2.26 -14.39
C LEU A 86 3.28 -2.95 -14.76
N PRO A 87 3.05 -4.22 -14.34
CA PRO A 87 1.88 -4.99 -14.73
C PRO A 87 0.57 -4.28 -14.39
N VAL A 88 -0.26 -4.02 -15.41
CA VAL A 88 -1.56 -3.33 -15.26
C VAL A 88 -2.54 -4.13 -14.36
N GLU A 89 -2.39 -5.44 -14.35
CA GLU A 89 -3.20 -6.38 -13.54
C GLU A 89 -2.96 -6.24 -12.03
N ARG A 90 -1.81 -5.67 -11.65
CA ARG A 90 -1.48 -5.34 -10.27
C ARG A 90 -1.51 -3.83 -10.11
N SER A 91 -2.12 -3.39 -9.03
CA SER A 91 -2.11 -1.98 -8.69
C SER A 91 -0.69 -1.61 -8.21
N PHE A 92 0.05 -0.80 -8.97
CA PHE A 92 1.35 -0.25 -8.56
C PHE A 92 1.29 1.26 -8.36
N LYS A 93 1.96 1.75 -7.33
CA LYS A 93 2.17 3.18 -7.10
C LYS A 93 3.67 3.44 -7.28
N ALA A 94 4.03 4.31 -8.22
CA ALA A 94 5.42 4.64 -8.49
C ALA A 94 5.76 6.04 -7.95
N ALA A 95 6.86 6.16 -7.22
CA ALA A 95 7.50 7.41 -6.87
C ALA A 95 8.87 7.51 -7.57
N VAL A 96 9.37 8.72 -7.77
CA VAL A 96 10.65 8.96 -8.46
C VAL A 96 11.52 9.85 -7.59
N ALA A 97 12.81 9.54 -7.51
CA ALA A 97 13.83 10.36 -6.88
C ALA A 97 14.99 10.61 -7.86
N ALA A 98 15.54 11.82 -7.87
CA ALA A 98 16.59 12.22 -8.82
C ALA A 98 18.03 12.14 -8.25
N SER A 99 18.17 11.78 -6.98
CA SER A 99 19.46 11.70 -6.27
C SER A 99 19.37 10.77 -5.06
N GLY A 100 20.51 10.39 -4.48
CA GLY A 100 20.52 9.58 -3.26
C GLY A 100 19.91 10.25 -2.03
N PHE A 101 20.01 11.57 -1.92
CA PHE A 101 19.38 12.33 -0.84
C PHE A 101 17.85 12.31 -0.95
N ASP A 102 17.34 12.61 -2.14
CA ASP A 102 15.91 12.56 -2.45
C ASP A 102 15.36 11.13 -2.30
N ALA A 103 16.14 10.11 -2.69
CA ALA A 103 15.78 8.71 -2.51
C ALA A 103 15.58 8.35 -1.03
N GLY A 104 16.40 8.90 -0.12
CA GLY A 104 16.22 8.70 1.32
C GLY A 104 14.91 9.31 1.85
N ILE A 105 14.63 10.56 1.49
CA ILE A 105 13.40 11.27 1.89
C ILE A 105 12.16 10.57 1.34
N GLN A 106 12.20 10.17 0.07
CA GLN A 106 11.11 9.43 -0.55
C GLN A 106 10.95 8.05 0.07
N ALA A 107 12.03 7.33 0.37
CA ALA A 107 11.93 6.02 1.02
C ALA A 107 11.23 6.11 2.38
N GLU A 108 11.59 7.10 3.22
CA GLU A 108 10.98 7.32 4.54
C GLU A 108 9.49 7.67 4.45
N SER A 109 9.11 8.59 3.56
CA SER A 109 7.71 9.05 3.46
C SER A 109 6.80 8.10 2.67
N PHE A 110 7.33 7.48 1.63
CA PHE A 110 6.56 6.62 0.71
C PHE A 110 6.43 5.19 1.24
N HIS A 111 7.41 4.72 2.04
CA HIS A 111 7.58 3.34 2.47
C HIS A 111 7.49 2.35 1.28
N PRO A 112 8.46 2.38 0.35
CA PRO A 112 8.44 1.53 -0.84
C PRO A 112 8.63 0.05 -0.51
N ASP A 113 7.91 -0.82 -1.21
CA ASP A 113 8.10 -2.28 -1.17
C ASP A 113 9.30 -2.71 -2.04
N CYS A 114 9.66 -1.88 -3.04
CA CYS A 114 10.76 -2.12 -3.96
C CYS A 114 11.43 -0.80 -4.37
N ILE A 115 12.75 -0.82 -4.52
CA ILE A 115 13.53 0.33 -4.98
C ILE A 115 14.36 -0.09 -6.18
N ILE A 116 14.22 0.66 -7.28
CA ILE A 116 14.98 0.48 -8.52
C ILE A 116 15.97 1.64 -8.59
N VAL A 117 17.26 1.34 -8.69
CA VAL A 117 18.32 2.36 -8.74
C VAL A 117 19.04 2.26 -10.08
N ASP A 118 19.01 3.33 -10.85
CA ASP A 118 19.75 3.45 -12.10
C ASP A 118 21.22 3.74 -11.81
N PHE A 119 22.12 3.00 -12.47
CA PHE A 119 23.57 3.23 -12.35
C PHE A 119 24.04 4.52 -13.05
N SER A 120 23.20 5.11 -13.92
CA SER A 120 23.54 6.36 -14.62
C SER A 120 23.74 7.55 -13.67
N ILE A 121 23.13 7.54 -12.48
CA ILE A 121 23.34 8.55 -11.43
C ILE A 121 24.78 8.53 -10.87
N GLY A 122 25.53 7.46 -11.17
CA GLY A 122 26.88 7.25 -10.72
C GLY A 122 26.99 5.95 -9.93
N ARG A 123 27.91 5.06 -10.34
CA ARG A 123 28.07 3.73 -9.74
C ARG A 123 28.29 3.78 -8.22
N THR A 124 29.12 4.69 -7.75
CA THR A 124 29.41 4.84 -6.32
C THR A 124 28.17 5.29 -5.55
N GLU A 125 27.44 6.28 -6.08
CA GLU A 125 26.22 6.79 -5.46
C GLU A 125 25.12 5.73 -5.43
N ALA A 126 24.88 5.03 -6.55
CA ALA A 126 23.90 3.95 -6.64
C ALA A 126 24.15 2.83 -5.60
N LEU A 127 25.41 2.43 -5.41
CA LEU A 127 25.80 1.45 -4.41
C LEU A 127 25.60 1.97 -2.98
N GLN A 128 25.94 3.23 -2.71
CA GLN A 128 25.76 3.86 -1.41
C GLN A 128 24.28 3.95 -1.02
N ILE A 129 23.40 4.31 -1.96
CA ILE A 129 21.94 4.34 -1.75
C ILE A 129 21.45 2.97 -1.30
N CYS A 130 21.79 1.92 -2.06
CA CYS A 130 21.40 0.55 -1.73
C CYS A 130 21.91 0.10 -0.36
N GLN A 131 23.17 0.42 -0.03
CA GLN A 131 23.77 0.06 1.25
C GLN A 131 23.11 0.80 2.42
N ASN A 132 22.88 2.11 2.29
CA ASN A 132 22.29 2.92 3.35
C ASN A 132 20.85 2.49 3.65
N LEU A 133 20.04 2.26 2.60
CA LEU A 133 18.64 1.85 2.76
C LEU A 133 18.55 0.45 3.39
N ARG A 134 19.40 -0.50 3.00
CA ARG A 134 19.44 -1.85 3.61
C ARG A 134 19.90 -1.88 5.07
N ARG A 135 20.64 -0.85 5.53
CA ARG A 135 21.04 -0.74 6.95
C ARG A 135 19.89 -0.27 7.84
N ASN A 136 18.85 0.33 7.25
CA ASN A 136 17.65 0.70 7.99
C ASN A 136 16.77 -0.54 8.18
N SER A 137 16.51 -0.92 9.43
CA SER A 137 15.68 -2.07 9.80
C SER A 137 14.24 -1.99 9.31
N GLU A 138 13.75 -0.80 8.94
CA GLU A 138 12.43 -0.64 8.32
C GLU A 138 12.37 -1.09 6.85
N PHE A 139 13.53 -1.20 6.18
CA PHE A 139 13.65 -1.61 4.77
C PHE A 139 14.49 -2.88 4.58
N ALA A 140 14.83 -3.58 5.68
CA ALA A 140 15.70 -4.76 5.69
C ALA A 140 14.95 -6.08 5.44
#